data_AF-A0A7C9VEX7-F1
#
_entry.id   AF-A0A7C9VEX7-F1
#
_cell.length_a   1.000
_cell.length_b   1.000
_cell.length_c   1.000
_cell.angle_alpha   90.00
_cell.angle_beta   90.00
_cell.angle_gamma   90.00
#
_symmetry.space_group_name_H-M   'P 1'
#
loop_
_entity.id
_entity.type
_entity.pdbx_description
1 polymer ?
#
loop_
_entity_poly.entity_id
_entity_poly.type
_entity_poly.pdbx_seq_one_letter_code
_entity_poly.pdbx_strand_id
1 'polypeptide(L)'
;MLNRFMLIVVFVPIAIILIALAVANRAPTAFTLDPFNPGNPALTLQLPLFFLLFAAIAVGMIVGSLATWLKQGRYRKLARVRGQELQTIADPRLTPGQTNLPATKR
;
A
#
# COMPACT_ATOMS: atom_id res chain seq x y z
N MET A 1 20.12 -6.25 9.30
CA MET A 1 20.79 -4.95 9.06
C MET A 1 20.89 -4.60 7.58
N LEU A 2 21.08 -5.58 6.68
CA LEU A 2 21.18 -5.38 5.23
C LEU A 2 19.98 -4.63 4.60
N ASN A 3 18.74 -4.92 5.02
CA ASN A 3 17.56 -4.21 4.51
C ASN A 3 17.58 -2.70 4.81
N ARG A 4 18.10 -2.29 5.97
CA ARG A 4 18.19 -0.85 6.32
C ARG A 4 19.27 -0.17 5.50
N PHE A 5 20.41 -0.85 5.29
CA PHE A 5 21.49 -0.35 4.44
C PHE A 5 21.03 -0.18 2.99
N MET A 6 20.36 -1.18 2.42
CA MET A 6 19.85 -1.12 1.05
C MET A 6 18.78 -0.03 0.87
N LEU A 7 17.93 0.18 1.89
CA LEU A 7 16.98 1.29 1.91
C LEU A 7 17.73 2.63 1.87
N ILE A 8 18.74 2.83 2.71
CA ILE A 8 19.51 4.08 2.70
C ILE A 8 20.21 4.31 1.35
N VAL A 9 20.87 3.28 0.80
CA VAL A 9 21.59 3.35 -0.47
C VAL A 9 20.66 3.69 -1.64
N VAL A 10 19.39 3.29 -1.61
CA VAL A 10 18.43 3.61 -2.66
C VAL A 10 17.74 4.96 -2.41
N PHE A 11 17.29 5.22 -1.19
CA PHE A 11 16.50 6.41 -0.88
C PHE A 11 17.34 7.68 -0.80
N VAL A 12 18.60 7.62 -0.35
CA VAL A 12 19.45 8.81 -0.24
C VAL A 12 19.73 9.44 -1.63
N PRO A 13 20.19 8.69 -2.66
CA PRO A 13 20.38 9.24 -3.99
C PRO A 13 19.08 9.78 -4.60
N ILE A 14 17.96 9.08 -4.42
CA ILE A 14 16.65 9.54 -4.89
C ILE A 14 16.30 10.87 -4.22
N ALA A 15 16.48 10.98 -2.90
CA ALA A 15 16.23 12.23 -2.17
C ALA A 15 17.12 13.37 -2.68
N ILE A 16 18.40 13.12 -2.94
CA ILE A 16 19.32 14.12 -3.51
C ILE A 16 18.81 14.62 -4.86
N ILE A 17 18.40 13.71 -5.76
CA ILE A 17 17.86 14.07 -7.08
C ILE A 17 16.58 14.90 -6.93
N LEU A 18 15.66 14.50 -6.06
CA LEU A 18 14.42 15.23 -5.80
C LEU A 18 14.68 16.64 -5.24
N ILE A 19 15.63 16.78 -4.31
CA ILE A 19 16.04 18.08 -3.76
C ILE A 19 16.67 18.94 -4.85
N ALA A 20 17.59 18.40 -5.64
CA ALA A 20 18.23 19.14 -6.73
C ALA A 20 17.19 19.63 -7.76
N LEU A 21 16.24 18.78 -8.14
CA LEU A 21 15.14 19.15 -9.03
C LEU A 21 14.26 20.25 -8.40
N ALA A 22 13.97 20.17 -7.10
CA ALA A 22 13.21 21.19 -6.39
C ALA A 22 13.93 22.55 -6.33
N VAL A 23 15.23 22.55 -6.03
CA VAL A 23 16.04 23.77 -5.97
C VAL A 23 16.19 24.40 -7.35
N ALA A 24 16.44 23.58 -8.38
CA ALA A 24 16.55 24.04 -9.77
C ALA A 24 15.22 24.62 -10.30
N ASN A 25 14.09 24.01 -9.93
CA ASN A 25 12.76 24.41 -10.35
C ASN A 25 11.99 25.15 -9.24
N ARG A 26 12.68 26.00 -8.48
CA ARG A 26 12.06 26.81 -7.41
C ARG A 26 11.20 27.95 -7.93
N ALA A 27 11.34 28.31 -9.20
CA ALA A 27 10.56 29.37 -9.82
C ALA A 27 9.09 28.92 -9.98
N PRO A 28 8.10 29.79 -9.71
CA PRO A 28 6.70 29.50 -10.04
C PRO A 28 6.58 29.21 -11.53
N THR A 29 6.06 28.03 -11.86
CA THR A 29 5.83 27.61 -13.25
C THR A 29 4.33 27.44 -13.45
N ALA A 30 3.81 27.98 -14.54
CA ALA A 30 2.40 27.80 -14.87
C ALA A 30 2.15 26.35 -15.27
N PHE A 31 1.26 25.68 -14.55
CA PHE A 31 0.82 24.32 -14.85
C PHE A 31 -0.70 24.30 -15.02
N THR A 32 -1.18 23.99 -16.22
CA THR A 32 -2.61 23.91 -16.53
C THR A 32 -3.13 22.49 -16.33
N LEU A 33 -4.11 22.33 -15.44
CA LEU A 33 -4.81 21.08 -15.14
C LEU A 33 -6.00 20.84 -16.09
N ASP A 34 -5.88 21.22 -17.36
CA ASP A 34 -6.94 21.08 -18.36
C ASP A 34 -6.35 20.46 -19.63
N PRO A 35 -6.63 19.17 -19.93
CA PRO A 35 -6.10 18.51 -21.12
C PRO A 35 -6.82 18.90 -22.41
N PHE A 36 -7.95 19.61 -22.34
CA PHE A 36 -8.77 19.97 -23.49
C PHE A 36 -8.72 21.47 -23.82
N ASN A 37 -8.36 22.31 -22.86
CA ASN A 37 -8.18 23.74 -23.07
C ASN A 37 -6.86 24.24 -22.44
N PRO A 38 -5.72 24.04 -23.13
CA PRO A 38 -4.43 24.52 -22.67
C PRO A 38 -4.43 26.06 -22.58
N GLY A 39 -4.18 26.60 -21.39
CA GLY A 39 -4.19 28.04 -21.12
C GLY A 39 -5.43 28.57 -20.39
N ASN A 40 -6.37 27.70 -19.99
CA ASN A 40 -7.50 28.08 -19.15
C ASN A 40 -7.03 28.67 -17.81
N PRO A 41 -7.27 29.96 -17.51
CA PRO A 41 -6.77 30.60 -16.29
C PRO A 41 -7.42 30.04 -15.02
N ALA A 42 -8.62 29.45 -15.10
CA ALA A 42 -9.31 28.87 -13.94
C ALA A 42 -8.68 27.56 -13.43
N LEU A 43 -7.98 26.83 -14.32
CA LEU A 43 -7.32 25.55 -14.02
C LEU A 43 -5.78 25.65 -14.13
N THR A 44 -5.24 26.87 -14.20
CA THR A 44 -3.80 27.10 -14.23
C THR A 44 -3.28 27.43 -12.84
N LEU A 45 -2.41 26.56 -12.33
CA LEU A 45 -1.71 26.76 -11.05
C LEU A 45 -0.33 27.36 -11.29
N GLN A 46 0.00 28.42 -10.57
CA GLN A 46 1.35 29.01 -10.56
C GLN A 46 2.08 28.57 -9.31
N LEU A 47 2.76 27.42 -9.39
CA LEU A 47 3.49 26.83 -8.29
C LEU A 47 4.81 26.25 -8.82
N PRO A 48 5.85 26.18 -7.99
CA PRO A 48 7.05 25.43 -8.34
C PRO A 48 6.71 23.95 -8.60
N LEU A 49 7.26 23.36 -9.67
CA LEU A 49 6.88 22.01 -10.13
C LEU A 49 7.11 20.91 -9.09
N PHE A 50 8.06 21.11 -8.16
CA PHE A 50 8.32 20.13 -7.11
C PHE A 50 7.11 19.93 -6.19
N PHE A 51 6.28 20.95 -5.98
CA PHE A 51 5.04 20.80 -5.19
C PHE A 51 4.10 19.79 -5.84
N LEU A 52 3.92 19.89 -7.16
CA LEU A 52 3.07 18.96 -7.91
C LEU A 52 3.66 17.55 -7.89
N LEU A 53 4.98 17.42 -8.02
CA LEU A 53 5.67 16.13 -7.93
C LEU A 53 5.44 15.46 -6.57
N PHE A 54 5.68 16.17 -5.47
CA PHE A 54 5.46 15.62 -4.13
C PHE A 54 3.99 15.32 -3.86
N ALA A 55 3.07 16.17 -4.32
CA ALA A 55 1.63 15.93 -4.22
C ALA A 55 1.24 14.65 -4.98
N ALA A 56 1.72 14.46 -6.21
CA ALA A 56 1.45 13.27 -7.01
C ALA A 56 1.99 12.00 -6.33
N ILE A 57 3.21 12.05 -5.77
CA ILE A 57 3.79 10.94 -4.99
C ILE A 57 2.93 10.65 -3.75
N ALA A 58 2.54 11.68 -3.00
CA ALA A 58 1.72 11.53 -1.80
C ALA A 58 0.35 10.90 -2.11
N VAL A 59 -0.33 11.39 -3.15
CA VAL A 59 -1.60 10.83 -3.63
C VAL A 59 -1.41 9.37 -4.05
N GLY A 60 -0.35 9.08 -4.83
CA GLY A 60 -0.01 7.71 -5.23
C GLY A 60 0.23 6.78 -4.03
N MET A 61 0.92 7.24 -2.99
CA MET A 61 1.12 6.47 -1.76
C MET A 61 -0.19 6.22 -1.01
N ILE A 62 -1.08 7.21 -0.91
CA ILE A 62 -2.40 7.04 -0.27
C ILE A 62 -3.23 6.01 -1.03
N VAL A 63 -3.34 6.15 -2.35
CA VAL A 63 -4.09 5.23 -3.21
C VAL A 63 -3.50 3.82 -3.16
N GLY A 64 -2.18 3.69 -3.25
CA GLY A 64 -1.48 2.40 -3.18
C GLY A 64 -1.64 1.72 -1.82
N SER A 65 -1.58 2.50 -0.73
CA SER A 65 -1.81 2.00 0.63
C SER A 65 -3.25 1.52 0.82
N LEU A 66 -4.22 2.30 0.33
CA LEU A 66 -5.64 1.94 0.39
C LEU A 66 -5.93 0.66 -0.42
N ALA A 67 -5.42 0.56 -1.65
CA ALA A 67 -5.53 -0.62 -2.49
C ALA A 67 -4.93 -1.86 -1.81
N THR A 68 -3.75 -1.72 -1.19
CA THR A 68 -3.10 -2.79 -0.45
C THR A 68 -3.92 -3.22 0.77
N TRP A 69 -4.50 -2.26 1.50
CA TRP A 69 -5.33 -2.53 2.67
C TRP A 69 -6.61 -3.30 2.32
N LEU A 70 -7.26 -2.92 1.22
CA LEU A 70 -8.43 -3.63 0.70
C LEU A 70 -8.08 -5.06 0.27
N LYS A 71 -6.98 -5.25 -0.47
CA LYS A 71 -6.48 -6.57 -0.88
C LYS A 71 -6.13 -7.46 0.32
N GLN A 72 -5.47 -6.91 1.33
CA GLN A 72 -5.11 -7.63 2.55
C GLN A 72 -6.31 -7.81 3.52
N GLY A 73 -7.40 -7.08 3.34
CA GLY A 73 -8.65 -7.22 4.12
C GLY A 73 -9.24 -8.62 4.08
N ARG A 74 -9.22 -9.28 2.92
CA ARG A 74 -9.76 -10.63 2.75
C ARG A 74 -8.99 -11.68 3.55
N TYR A 75 -7.66 -11.55 3.62
CA TYR A 75 -6.80 -12.45 4.37
C TYR A 75 -6.96 -12.31 5.89
N ARG A 76 -7.31 -11.11 6.37
CA ARG A 76 -7.63 -10.89 7.80
C ARG A 76 -8.87 -11.66 8.25
N LYS A 77 -9.86 -11.86 7.38
CA LYS A 77 -11.03 -12.71 7.66
C LYS A 77 -10.69 -14.20 7.64
N LEU A 78 -9.91 -14.64 6.65
CA LEU A 78 -9.46 -16.04 6.52
C LEU A 78 -8.58 -16.50 7.69
N ALA A 79 -7.73 -15.62 8.22
CA ALA A 79 -6.90 -15.93 9.39
C ALA A 79 -7.74 -16.17 10.65
N ARG A 80 -8.87 -15.46 10.81
CA ARG A 80 -9.80 -15.70 11.94
C ARG A 80 -10.52 -17.03 11.83
N VAL A 81 -10.98 -17.40 10.63
CA VAL A 81 -11.66 -18.69 10.40
C VAL A 81 -10.71 -19.86 10.64
N ARG A 82 -9.50 -19.81 10.05
CA ARG A 82 -8.49 -20.86 10.29
C ARG A 82 -8.01 -20.92 11.74
N GLY A 83 -7.98 -19.79 12.45
CA GLY A 83 -7.67 -19.77 13.88
C GLY A 83 -8.71 -20.50 14.74
N GLN A 84 -9.99 -20.46 14.35
CA GLN A 84 -11.06 -21.19 15.04
C GLN A 84 -10.97 -22.70 14.77
N GLU A 85 -10.68 -23.11 13.53
CA GLU A 85 -10.48 -24.54 13.19
C GLU A 85 -9.32 -25.16 13.96
N LEU A 86 -8.21 -24.43 14.14
CA LEU A 86 -7.06 -24.89 14.93
C LEU A 86 -7.38 -24.99 16.43
N GLN A 87 -8.22 -24.11 16.97
CA GLN A 87 -8.67 -24.21 18.38
C GLN A 87 -9.58 -25.41 18.59
N THR A 88 -10.44 -25.73 17.62
CA THR A 88 -11.27 -26.94 17.66
C THR A 88 -10.40 -28.20 17.62
N ILE A 89 -9.34 -28.25 16.80
CA ILE A 89 -8.45 -29.43 16.72
C ILE A 89 -7.56 -29.55 17.97
N ALA A 90 -7.18 -28.44 18.57
CA ALA A 90 -6.31 -28.39 19.76
C ALA A 90 -7.07 -28.52 21.09
N ASP A 91 -8.42 -28.53 21.09
CA ASP A 91 -9.21 -28.65 22.31
C ASP A 91 -8.98 -30.04 22.94
N PRO A 92 -8.30 -30.14 24.09
CA PRO A 92 -7.94 -31.42 24.71
C PRO A 92 -9.15 -32.21 25.23
N ARG A 93 -10.33 -31.59 25.25
CA ARG A 93 -11.59 -32.22 25.62
C ARG A 93 -12.16 -33.10 24.51
N LEU A 94 -11.70 -32.93 23.27
CA LEU A 94 -12.05 -33.80 22.16
C LEU A 94 -11.12 -35.02 22.14
N THR A 95 -11.47 -36.03 22.92
CA THR A 95 -10.80 -37.33 22.90
C THR A 95 -10.79 -37.90 21.47
N PRO A 96 -9.64 -38.35 20.92
CA PRO A 96 -9.54 -38.89 19.55
C PRO A 96 -10.13 -40.30 19.42
N GLY A 97 -11.41 -40.47 19.81
CA GLY A 97 -12.09 -41.77 19.88
C GLY A 97 -13.60 -41.74 19.62
N GLN A 98 -14.20 -40.59 19.27
CA GLN A 98 -15.60 -40.54 18.83
C GLN A 98 -15.72 -40.32 17.32
N THR A 99 -15.03 -41.12 16.53
CA THR A 99 -15.48 -41.38 15.17
C THR A 99 -16.66 -42.35 15.26
N ASN A 100 -17.88 -41.81 15.32
CA ASN A 100 -19.13 -42.55 15.08
C ASN A 100 -19.23 -42.93 13.59
N LEU A 101 -18.22 -43.65 13.08
CA LEU A 101 -18.32 -44.32 11.79
C LEU A 101 -19.30 -45.48 12.01
N PRO A 102 -20.43 -45.54 11.28
CA PRO A 102 -21.32 -46.68 11.40
C PRO A 102 -20.51 -47.93 11.06
N ALA A 103 -20.45 -48.87 12.01
CA ALA A 103 -19.78 -50.14 11.81
C ALA A 103 -20.36 -50.78 10.54
N THR A 104 -19.56 -50.83 9.48
CA THR A 104 -19.83 -51.65 8.31
C THR A 104 -19.94 -53.08 8.82
N LYS A 105 -21.19 -53.55 8.97
CA LYS A 105 -21.50 -54.96 9.10
C LYS A 105 -21.07 -55.64 7.80
N ARG A 106 -20.04 -56.46 7.85
CA ARG A 106 -19.98 -57.81 7.25
C ARG A 106 -18.63 -58.47 7.49
#